data_AF-A0A8T2MWF7-F1
#
_entry.id   AF-A0A8T2MWF7-F1
#
_cell.length_a   1.000
_cell.length_b   1.000
_cell.length_c   1.000
_cell.angle_alpha   90.00
_cell.angle_beta   90.00
_cell.angle_gamma   90.00
#
_symmetry.space_group_name_H-M   'P 1'
#
loop_
_entity.id
_entity.type
_entity.pdbx_description
1 polymer ?
#
loop_
_entity_poly.entity_id
_entity_poly.type
_entity_poly.pdbx_seq_one_letter_code
_entity_poly.pdbx_strand_id
1 'polypeptide(L)'
;MDQSENVPSTPRERKGPTSCDGHLNSTSDSDSLSSPTRLSLSLSDGEDQLDRLQQVELARSTPMSQWKAGTVQAWLEVIMAMPMYIRACSENVKSGKVLLGLTDEDLELGLGVSSSMHRRKLRLAIEDYRDAEGGRGLSKAADMDHHWVAKAWLSDVGLPQYSQAFHNHLVDGRMLNSLTPGT
;
A
#
# COMPACT_ATOMS: atom_id res chain seq x y z
N MET A 1 -54.46 30.27 23.52
CA MET A 1 -54.49 31.48 24.35
C MET A 1 -53.66 31.10 25.57
N ASP A 2 -52.44 31.54 25.82
CA ASP A 2 -51.52 32.62 25.40
C ASP A 2 -50.29 32.03 24.66
N GLN A 3 -49.59 32.57 23.65
CA GLN A 3 -49.11 33.90 23.26
C GLN A 3 -48.07 34.56 24.19
N SER A 4 -47.08 35.20 23.55
CA SER A 4 -45.93 35.98 24.06
C SER A 4 -44.62 35.19 24.28
N GLU A 5 -43.46 35.53 23.71
CA GLU A 5 -43.09 36.52 22.70
C GLU A 5 -41.62 36.30 22.25
N ASN A 6 -41.31 36.86 21.09
CA ASN A 6 -40.13 36.72 20.26
C ASN A 6 -39.05 37.78 20.59
N VAL A 7 -37.75 37.45 20.57
CA VAL A 7 -36.68 38.42 20.25
C VAL A 7 -35.48 37.73 19.58
N PRO A 8 -35.10 38.09 18.35
CA PRO A 8 -33.83 37.73 17.71
C PRO A 8 -32.83 38.91 17.73
N SER A 9 -31.52 38.64 17.76
CA SER A 9 -30.48 39.65 17.44
C SER A 9 -29.13 39.00 17.09
N THR A 10 -28.72 39.10 15.82
CA THR A 10 -27.33 38.99 15.33
C THR A 10 -26.71 40.41 15.27
N PRO A 11 -25.53 40.64 14.66
CA PRO A 11 -24.17 40.14 14.88
C PRO A 11 -23.22 41.31 15.31
N ARG A 12 -21.94 41.04 15.63
CA ARG A 12 -20.97 42.14 15.81
C ARG A 12 -19.58 41.84 15.24
N GLU A 13 -19.38 42.24 13.99
CA GLU A 13 -18.07 42.70 13.48
C GLU A 13 -17.68 44.02 14.17
N ARG A 14 -16.37 44.25 14.36
CA ARG A 14 -15.80 45.60 14.49
C ARG A 14 -14.57 45.73 13.59
N LYS A 15 -14.60 46.74 12.72
CA LYS A 15 -13.51 47.26 11.90
C LYS A 15 -12.77 48.41 12.60
N GLY A 16 -11.44 48.46 12.38
CA GLY A 16 -10.57 49.64 12.13
C GLY A 16 -10.31 50.64 13.27
N PRO A 17 -9.42 51.66 13.10
CA PRO A 17 -8.63 52.07 11.91
C PRO A 17 -7.08 52.15 12.24
N THR A 18 -6.10 52.54 11.40
CA THR A 18 -5.92 53.82 10.68
C THR A 18 -4.69 53.76 9.75
N SER A 19 -4.74 54.63 8.74
CA SER A 19 -3.89 54.80 7.54
C SER A 19 -2.70 55.78 7.73
N CYS A 20 -1.68 55.64 6.86
CA CYS A 20 -0.88 56.66 6.14
C CYS A 20 0.60 56.19 6.04
N ASP A 21 1.45 56.48 5.07
CA ASP A 21 1.42 57.03 3.71
C ASP A 21 2.84 56.76 3.14
N GLY A 22 3.03 56.83 1.82
CA GLY A 22 4.29 57.34 1.28
C GLY A 22 5.23 56.43 0.51
N HIS A 23 5.16 56.61 -0.82
CA HIS A 23 6.26 56.77 -1.77
C HIS A 23 7.01 55.56 -2.38
N LEU A 24 6.98 55.61 -3.71
CA LEU A 24 7.71 54.85 -4.71
C LEU A 24 9.23 54.94 -4.52
N ASN A 25 9.94 53.82 -4.69
CA ASN A 25 11.21 53.84 -5.39
C ASN A 25 11.41 52.54 -6.20
N SER A 26 11.98 52.73 -7.38
CA SER A 26 12.20 51.79 -8.45
C SER A 26 13.33 50.77 -8.19
N THR A 27 13.36 49.76 -9.08
CA THR A 27 14.46 48.85 -9.47
C THR A 27 14.90 47.78 -8.47
N SER A 28 14.65 46.52 -8.80
CA SER A 28 15.70 45.56 -9.17
C SER A 28 15.06 44.25 -9.64
N ASP A 29 15.41 43.82 -10.86
CA ASP A 29 15.26 42.44 -11.29
C ASP A 29 15.97 41.50 -10.30
N SER A 30 15.35 40.37 -9.99
CA SER A 30 16.05 39.20 -9.47
C SER A 30 15.33 37.94 -9.89
N ASP A 31 16.03 37.20 -10.73
CA ASP A 31 15.70 35.91 -11.30
C ASP A 31 15.06 34.96 -10.28
N SER A 32 13.84 34.49 -10.57
CA SER A 32 13.33 33.26 -9.97
C SER A 32 14.06 32.07 -10.61
N LEU A 33 15.30 31.84 -10.17
CA LEU A 33 16.06 30.63 -10.46
C LEU A 33 15.36 29.45 -9.78
N SER A 34 14.47 28.78 -10.50
CA SER A 34 14.09 27.40 -10.18
C SER A 34 15.37 26.57 -10.15
N SER A 35 15.86 26.26 -8.96
CA SER A 35 17.12 25.54 -8.78
C SER A 35 17.03 24.17 -9.49
N PRO A 36 17.96 23.84 -10.41
CA PRO A 36 17.95 22.57 -11.15
C PRO A 36 17.88 21.33 -10.23
N THR A 37 18.44 21.45 -9.04
CA THR A 37 18.50 20.39 -8.03
C THR A 37 17.13 19.95 -7.52
N ARG A 38 16.14 20.87 -7.40
CA ARG A 38 14.80 20.51 -6.92
C ARG A 38 13.95 19.82 -7.98
N LEU A 39 14.13 20.17 -9.25
CA LEU A 39 13.47 19.49 -10.36
C LEU A 39 14.07 18.09 -10.57
N SER A 40 15.40 17.94 -10.45
CA SER A 40 16.07 16.65 -10.61
C SER A 40 15.69 15.61 -9.54
N LEU A 41 15.47 16.02 -8.29
CA LEU A 41 15.04 15.12 -7.22
C LEU A 41 13.59 14.63 -7.41
N SER A 42 12.70 15.50 -7.88
CA SER A 42 11.30 15.14 -8.15
C SER A 42 11.13 14.25 -9.38
N LEU A 43 12.04 14.35 -10.36
CA LEU A 43 12.03 13.48 -11.54
C LEU A 43 12.50 12.07 -11.19
N SER A 44 13.58 11.93 -10.41
CA SER A 44 14.10 10.62 -9.98
C SER A 44 13.07 9.82 -9.18
N ASP A 45 12.36 10.46 -8.24
CA ASP A 45 11.31 9.80 -7.44
C ASP A 45 10.12 9.36 -8.33
N GLY A 46 9.81 10.15 -9.36
CA GLY A 46 8.78 9.82 -10.35
C GLY A 46 9.17 8.66 -11.28
N GLU A 47 10.43 8.57 -11.66
CA GLU A 47 10.97 7.47 -12.49
C GLU A 47 10.95 6.14 -11.71
N ASP A 48 11.39 6.15 -10.45
CA ASP A 48 11.38 4.97 -9.59
C ASP A 48 9.95 4.48 -9.32
N GLN A 49 9.00 5.40 -9.15
CA GLN A 49 7.59 5.07 -8.99
C GLN A 49 6.99 4.47 -10.26
N LEU A 50 7.35 4.99 -11.44
CA LEU A 50 6.88 4.47 -12.72
C LEU A 50 7.43 3.06 -13.00
N ASP A 51 8.73 2.82 -12.75
CA ASP A 51 9.32 1.49 -12.89
C ASP A 51 8.59 0.48 -11.99
N ARG A 52 8.32 0.86 -10.74
CA ARG A 52 7.60 0.00 -9.80
C ARG A 52 6.19 -0.37 -10.30
N LEU A 53 5.44 0.59 -10.84
CA LEU A 53 4.12 0.31 -11.41
C LEU A 53 4.22 -0.64 -12.60
N GLN A 54 5.24 -0.47 -13.45
CA GLN A 54 5.52 -1.39 -14.55
C GLN A 54 5.84 -2.80 -14.04
N GLN A 55 6.63 -2.94 -12.97
CA GLN A 55 6.92 -4.22 -12.35
C GLN A 55 5.66 -4.88 -11.76
N VAL A 56 4.74 -4.10 -11.19
CA VAL A 56 3.44 -4.63 -10.71
C VAL A 56 2.61 -5.17 -11.87
N GLU A 57 2.56 -4.46 -13.00
CA GLU A 57 1.80 -4.92 -14.17
C GLU A 57 2.39 -6.21 -14.77
N LEU A 58 3.72 -6.31 -14.81
CA LEU A 58 4.40 -7.56 -15.18
C LEU A 58 4.00 -8.70 -14.25
N ALA A 59 3.91 -8.44 -12.93
CA ALA A 59 3.48 -9.45 -11.97
C ALA A 59 2.01 -9.90 -12.13
N ARG A 60 1.15 -9.11 -12.80
CA ARG A 60 -0.25 -9.48 -13.06
C ARG A 60 -0.44 -10.26 -14.36
N SER A 61 0.41 -9.99 -15.35
CA SER A 61 0.26 -10.49 -16.72
C SER A 61 1.22 -11.62 -17.08
N THR A 62 2.28 -11.80 -16.30
CA THR A 62 3.35 -12.76 -16.58
C THR A 62 3.32 -13.89 -15.55
N PRO A 63 3.53 -15.16 -15.94
CA PRO A 63 3.70 -16.26 -14.99
C PRO A 63 4.87 -16.00 -14.03
N MET A 64 4.71 -16.33 -12.74
CA MET A 64 5.73 -16.12 -11.71
C MET A 64 7.06 -16.80 -12.05
N SER A 65 7.03 -17.94 -12.74
CA SER A 65 8.22 -18.65 -13.20
C SER A 65 9.13 -17.79 -14.11
N GLN A 66 8.59 -16.74 -14.73
CA GLN A 66 9.31 -15.85 -15.65
C GLN A 66 9.68 -14.50 -15.01
N TRP A 67 9.31 -14.25 -13.75
CA TRP A 67 9.59 -12.98 -13.08
C TRP A 67 11.08 -12.80 -12.78
N LYS A 68 11.55 -11.57 -12.99
CA LYS A 68 12.87 -11.11 -12.54
C LYS A 68 12.80 -10.59 -11.10
N ALA A 69 13.96 -10.34 -10.50
CA ALA A 69 14.07 -9.86 -9.12
C ALA A 69 13.24 -8.58 -8.85
N GLY A 70 13.17 -7.65 -9.79
CA GLY A 70 12.36 -6.42 -9.64
C GLY A 70 10.87 -6.71 -9.54
N THR A 71 10.35 -7.59 -10.40
CA THR A 71 8.95 -8.03 -10.39
C THR A 71 8.60 -8.76 -9.09
N VAL A 72 9.52 -9.58 -8.56
CA VAL A 72 9.35 -10.25 -7.26
C VAL A 72 9.25 -9.24 -6.12
N GLN A 73 10.12 -8.22 -6.10
CA GLN A 73 10.08 -7.17 -5.09
C GLN A 73 8.78 -6.37 -5.17
N ALA A 74 8.39 -5.94 -6.37
CA ALA A 74 7.13 -5.21 -6.56
C ALA A 74 5.90 -6.05 -6.15
N TRP A 75 5.90 -7.35 -6.44
CA TRP A 75 4.86 -8.27 -5.97
C TRP A 75 4.80 -8.35 -4.44
N LEU A 76 5.95 -8.54 -3.78
CA LEU A 76 6.00 -8.65 -2.31
C LEU A 76 5.59 -7.34 -1.63
N GLU A 77 5.99 -6.21 -2.20
CA GLU A 77 5.73 -4.90 -1.63
C GLU A 77 4.30 -4.44 -1.86
N VAL A 78 3.83 -4.50 -3.12
CA VAL A 78 2.59 -3.85 -3.53
C VAL A 78 1.42 -4.83 -3.54
N ILE A 79 1.59 -6.01 -4.14
CA ILE A 79 0.49 -6.98 -4.29
C ILE A 79 0.26 -7.72 -2.97
N MET A 80 1.33 -8.17 -2.31
CA MET A 80 1.25 -8.86 -1.02
C MET A 80 1.12 -7.88 0.15
N ALA A 81 1.44 -6.60 -0.08
CA ALA A 81 1.45 -5.54 0.92
C ALA A 81 2.40 -5.86 2.10
N MET A 82 3.61 -6.37 1.79
CA MET A 82 4.63 -6.77 2.77
C MET A 82 5.99 -6.07 2.57
N PRO A 83 6.03 -4.72 2.62
CA PRO A 83 7.26 -3.95 2.37
C PRO A 83 8.40 -4.29 3.35
N MET A 84 8.08 -4.75 4.56
CA MET A 84 9.08 -5.04 5.59
C MET A 84 10.08 -6.15 5.21
N TYR A 85 9.74 -6.99 4.23
CA TYR A 85 10.58 -8.10 3.79
C TYR A 85 11.39 -7.80 2.51
N ILE A 86 11.25 -6.60 1.93
CA ILE A 86 11.85 -6.28 0.63
C ILE A 86 13.38 -6.30 0.65
N ARG A 87 13.99 -5.84 1.75
CA ARG A 87 15.45 -5.85 1.88
C ARG A 87 16.02 -7.26 1.84
N ALA A 88 15.52 -8.15 2.69
CA ALA A 88 15.96 -9.54 2.70
C ALA A 88 15.61 -10.25 1.38
N CYS A 89 14.48 -9.90 0.77
CA CYS A 89 14.08 -10.41 -0.54
C CYS A 89 15.04 -10.01 -1.66
N SER A 90 15.49 -8.75 -1.71
CA SER A 90 16.42 -8.30 -2.75
C SER A 90 17.80 -8.95 -2.61
N GLU A 91 18.21 -9.23 -1.38
CA GLU A 91 19.46 -9.93 -1.06
C GLU A 91 19.40 -11.42 -1.43
N ASN A 92 18.29 -12.11 -1.14
CA ASN A 92 18.22 -13.58 -1.17
C ASN A 92 17.37 -14.18 -2.32
N VAL A 93 16.45 -13.43 -2.94
CA VAL A 93 15.55 -13.93 -3.98
C VAL A 93 15.81 -13.25 -5.33
N LYS A 94 16.31 -14.03 -6.30
CA LYS A 94 16.80 -13.46 -7.59
C LYS A 94 15.83 -13.61 -8.76
N SER A 95 14.77 -14.42 -8.63
CA SER A 95 13.75 -14.62 -9.65
C SER A 95 12.49 -15.21 -9.05
N GLY A 96 11.37 -15.16 -9.78
CA GLY A 96 10.14 -15.80 -9.35
C GLY A 96 10.23 -17.33 -9.36
N LYS A 97 11.10 -17.93 -10.20
CA LYS A 97 11.40 -19.37 -10.12
C LYS A 97 12.03 -19.77 -8.77
N VAL A 98 12.90 -18.93 -8.23
CA VAL A 98 13.46 -19.14 -6.87
C VAL A 98 12.36 -18.97 -5.83
N LEU A 99 11.55 -17.91 -5.93
CA LEU A 99 10.43 -17.66 -5.02
C LEU A 99 9.44 -18.85 -4.95
N LEU A 100 9.06 -19.41 -6.10
CA LEU A 100 8.17 -20.58 -6.20
C LEU A 100 8.72 -21.82 -5.48
N GLY A 101 10.04 -21.90 -5.31
CA GLY A 101 10.72 -23.02 -4.67
C GLY A 101 10.98 -22.85 -3.17
N LEU A 102 10.70 -21.69 -2.57
CA LEU A 102 11.03 -21.45 -1.16
C LEU A 102 10.22 -22.33 -0.21
N THR A 103 10.93 -22.99 0.70
CA THR A 103 10.37 -23.73 1.83
C THR A 103 10.08 -22.81 3.02
N ASP A 104 9.38 -23.30 4.05
CA ASP A 104 9.18 -22.54 5.29
C ASP A 104 10.50 -22.15 5.96
N GLU A 105 11.51 -23.03 5.89
CA GLU A 105 12.86 -22.76 6.39
C GLU A 105 13.54 -21.64 5.60
N ASP A 106 13.42 -21.63 4.26
CA ASP A 106 13.96 -20.55 3.43
C ASP A 106 13.25 -19.21 3.70
N LEU A 107 11.94 -19.21 3.94
CA LEU A 107 11.20 -18.00 4.31
C LEU A 107 11.67 -17.47 5.67
N GLU A 108 11.94 -18.35 6.63
CA GLU A 108 12.40 -17.96 7.96
C GLU A 108 13.85 -17.45 7.94
N LEU A 109 14.77 -18.22 7.35
CA LEU A 109 16.20 -17.92 7.34
C LEU A 109 16.59 -16.91 6.26
N GLY A 110 16.05 -17.04 5.06
CA GLY A 110 16.40 -16.21 3.90
C GLY A 110 15.66 -14.88 3.85
N LEU A 111 14.39 -14.84 4.28
CA LEU A 111 13.60 -13.61 4.29
C LEU A 111 13.40 -13.02 5.70
N GLY A 112 13.82 -13.72 6.76
CA GLY A 112 13.64 -13.25 8.14
C GLY A 112 12.18 -13.29 8.60
N VAL A 113 11.33 -14.13 7.99
CA VAL A 113 9.90 -14.17 8.31
C VAL A 113 9.66 -15.04 9.55
N SER A 114 9.86 -14.48 10.74
CA SER A 114 9.70 -15.19 12.01
C SER A 114 8.25 -15.46 12.41
N SER A 115 7.31 -14.61 11.99
CA SER A 115 5.87 -14.78 12.24
C SER A 115 5.29 -15.93 11.41
N SER A 116 4.71 -16.93 12.09
CA SER A 116 4.06 -18.06 11.43
C SER A 116 2.89 -17.64 10.53
N MET A 117 2.16 -16.59 10.91
CA MET A 117 1.05 -16.04 10.11
C MET A 117 1.55 -15.39 8.82
N HIS A 118 2.68 -14.68 8.87
CA HIS A 118 3.27 -14.06 7.68
C HIS A 118 3.84 -15.14 6.73
N ARG A 119 4.49 -16.18 7.29
CA ARG A 119 4.92 -17.34 6.50
C ARG A 119 3.72 -18.02 5.83
N ARG A 120 2.63 -18.24 6.58
CA ARG A 120 1.42 -18.86 6.03
C ARG A 120 0.83 -18.04 4.88
N LYS A 121 0.74 -16.71 5.02
CA LYS A 121 0.31 -15.80 3.94
C LYS A 121 1.14 -15.98 2.67
N LEU A 122 2.47 -15.95 2.81
CA LEU A 122 3.39 -16.12 1.67
C LEU A 122 3.26 -17.51 1.05
N ARG A 123 3.19 -18.57 1.84
CA ARG A 123 3.01 -19.95 1.37
C ARG A 123 1.74 -20.12 0.56
N LEU A 124 0.60 -19.64 1.07
CA LEU A 124 -0.67 -19.69 0.36
C LEU A 124 -0.62 -18.89 -0.95
N ALA A 125 0.02 -17.73 -0.94
CA ALA A 125 0.20 -16.95 -2.17
C ALA A 125 1.09 -17.68 -3.18
N ILE A 126 2.24 -18.22 -2.78
CA ILE A 126 3.14 -18.98 -3.65
C ILE A 126 2.42 -20.21 -4.25
N GLU A 127 1.62 -20.91 -3.44
CA GLU A 127 0.81 -22.04 -3.90
C GLU A 127 -0.24 -21.62 -4.94
N ASP A 128 -0.95 -20.51 -4.70
CA ASP A 128 -1.94 -19.96 -5.64
C ASP A 128 -1.30 -19.57 -6.99
N TYR A 129 -0.12 -18.94 -6.96
CA TYR A 129 0.63 -18.64 -8.19
C TYR A 129 1.15 -19.89 -8.88
N ARG A 130 1.56 -20.92 -8.12
CA ARG A 130 2.00 -22.20 -8.70
C ARG A 130 0.85 -22.93 -9.38
N ASP A 131 -0.35 -22.88 -8.81
CA ASP A 131 -1.56 -23.41 -9.45
C ASP A 131 -1.93 -22.62 -10.73
N ALA A 132 -1.69 -21.31 -10.73
CA ALA A 132 -1.88 -20.46 -11.90
C ALA A 132 -0.95 -20.76 -13.08
N GLU A 133 0.27 -21.23 -12.82
CA GLU A 133 1.14 -21.77 -13.88
C GLU A 133 0.49 -22.98 -14.60
N GLY A 134 -0.40 -23.71 -13.93
CA GLY A 134 -1.17 -24.83 -14.49
C GLY A 134 -2.41 -24.42 -15.30
N GLY A 135 -2.60 -23.12 -15.58
CA GLY A 135 -3.74 -22.59 -16.33
C GLY A 135 -4.98 -22.28 -15.50
N ARG A 136 -4.98 -22.58 -14.19
CA ARG A 136 -6.01 -22.15 -13.24
C ARG A 136 -5.65 -20.77 -12.73
N GLY A 137 -6.11 -19.70 -13.37
CA GLY A 137 -5.82 -18.32 -12.93
C GLY A 137 -6.03 -18.12 -11.41
N LEU A 138 -5.40 -17.09 -10.84
CA LEU A 138 -5.36 -16.86 -9.38
C LEU A 138 -6.74 -16.96 -8.73
N SER A 139 -6.77 -17.52 -7.52
CA SER A 139 -7.99 -17.63 -6.72
C SER A 139 -8.64 -16.25 -6.50
N LYS A 140 -9.98 -16.22 -6.44
CA LYS A 140 -10.72 -14.98 -6.09
C LYS A 140 -10.38 -14.45 -4.69
N ALA A 141 -9.87 -15.33 -3.82
CA ALA A 141 -9.39 -14.97 -2.51
C ALA A 141 -8.14 -14.06 -2.55
N ALA A 142 -7.39 -14.05 -3.66
CA ALA A 142 -6.24 -13.17 -3.85
C ALA A 142 -6.61 -11.69 -4.05
N ASP A 143 -7.87 -11.39 -4.41
CA ASP A 143 -8.36 -10.02 -4.62
C ASP A 143 -8.49 -9.23 -3.29
N MET A 144 -8.54 -9.93 -2.15
CA MET A 144 -8.75 -9.35 -0.82
C MET A 144 -7.45 -9.30 -0.03
N ASP A 145 -6.80 -8.14 0.02
CA ASP A 145 -5.60 -7.94 0.85
C ASP A 145 -5.94 -7.80 2.35
N HIS A 146 -4.91 -7.82 3.19
CA HIS A 146 -5.10 -7.77 4.65
C HIS A 146 -5.57 -6.40 5.15
N HIS A 147 -5.36 -5.31 4.39
CA HIS A 147 -5.91 -4.00 4.71
C HIS A 147 -7.41 -4.00 4.51
N TRP A 148 -7.88 -4.50 3.38
CA TRP A 148 -9.31 -4.58 3.06
C TRP A 148 -10.02 -5.52 4.03
N VAL A 149 -9.44 -6.70 4.30
CA VAL A 149 -9.96 -7.63 5.30
C VAL A 149 -10.11 -6.95 6.67
N ALA A 150 -9.08 -6.25 7.13
CA ALA A 150 -9.11 -5.62 8.45
C ALA A 150 -10.03 -4.40 8.53
N LYS A 151 -10.09 -3.56 7.48
CA LYS A 151 -10.77 -2.24 7.52
C LYS A 151 -12.21 -2.27 7.03
N ALA A 152 -12.56 -3.18 6.12
CA ALA A 152 -13.90 -3.24 5.51
C ALA A 152 -14.58 -4.56 5.87
N TRP A 153 -14.02 -5.69 5.42
CA TRP A 153 -14.68 -6.99 5.52
C TRP A 153 -15.09 -7.37 6.95
N LEU A 154 -14.20 -7.19 7.93
CA LEU A 154 -14.51 -7.49 9.33
C LEU A 154 -15.68 -6.66 9.87
N SER A 155 -15.83 -5.42 9.42
CA SER A 155 -16.98 -4.59 9.79
C SER A 155 -18.26 -5.15 9.18
N ASP A 156 -18.22 -5.51 7.89
CA ASP A 156 -19.38 -6.02 7.16
C ASP A 156 -19.91 -7.34 7.74
N VAL A 157 -19.02 -8.18 8.28
CA VAL A 157 -19.40 -9.45 8.95
C VAL A 157 -19.65 -9.29 10.46
N GLY A 158 -19.65 -8.08 11.00
CA GLY A 158 -19.97 -7.81 12.41
C GLY A 158 -18.86 -8.14 13.40
N LEU A 159 -17.60 -8.15 12.96
CA LEU A 159 -16.41 -8.49 13.74
C LEU A 159 -15.33 -7.38 13.79
N PRO A 160 -15.68 -6.06 13.86
CA PRO A 160 -14.69 -4.98 13.78
C PRO A 160 -13.66 -4.98 14.91
N GLN A 161 -13.97 -5.57 16.07
CA GLN A 161 -13.06 -5.68 17.22
C GLN A 161 -11.77 -6.45 16.93
N TYR A 162 -11.76 -7.31 15.90
CA TYR A 162 -10.58 -8.07 15.50
C TYR A 162 -9.70 -7.35 14.47
N SER A 163 -10.10 -6.16 14.01
CA SER A 163 -9.42 -5.41 12.94
C SER A 163 -7.92 -5.27 13.17
N GLN A 164 -7.50 -4.80 14.36
CA GLN A 164 -6.09 -4.62 14.67
C GLN A 164 -5.32 -5.94 14.67
N ALA A 165 -5.92 -7.02 15.20
CA ALA A 165 -5.28 -8.32 15.24
C ALA A 165 -5.09 -8.88 13.82
N PHE A 166 -6.10 -8.79 12.95
CA PHE A 166 -6.02 -9.26 11.57
C PHE A 166 -5.02 -8.45 10.75
N HIS A 167 -4.99 -7.13 10.96
CA HIS A 167 -4.02 -6.24 10.32
C HIS A 167 -2.59 -6.61 10.74
N ASN A 168 -2.32 -6.75 12.04
CA ASN A 168 -0.99 -7.06 12.57
C ASN A 168 -0.47 -8.43 12.11
N HIS A 169 -1.36 -9.41 11.91
CA HIS A 169 -1.00 -10.75 11.46
C HIS A 169 -1.13 -10.94 9.93
N LEU A 170 -1.39 -9.86 9.19
CA LEU A 170 -1.49 -9.81 7.73
C LEU A 170 -2.52 -10.79 7.12
N VAL A 171 -3.62 -11.04 7.83
CA VAL A 171 -4.66 -11.99 7.41
C VAL A 171 -5.37 -11.49 6.16
N ASP A 172 -5.22 -12.19 5.03
CA ASP A 172 -5.89 -11.89 3.76
C ASP A 172 -6.96 -12.92 3.37
N GLY A 173 -7.59 -12.70 2.22
CA GLY A 173 -8.63 -13.59 1.70
C GLY A 173 -8.15 -15.04 1.54
N ARG A 174 -6.90 -15.27 1.09
CA ARG A 174 -6.34 -16.62 0.96
C ARG A 174 -6.22 -17.32 2.31
N MET A 175 -5.76 -16.60 3.34
CA MET A 175 -5.71 -17.13 4.69
C MET A 175 -7.11 -17.49 5.21
N LEU A 176 -8.10 -16.62 5.03
CA LEU A 176 -9.50 -16.87 5.39
C LEU A 176 -10.06 -18.12 4.68
N ASN A 177 -9.85 -18.22 3.37
CA ASN A 177 -10.31 -19.34 2.56
C ASN A 177 -9.66 -20.67 2.98
N SER A 178 -8.44 -20.62 3.52
CA SER A 178 -7.77 -21.83 4.02
C SER A 178 -8.31 -22.36 5.36
N LEU A 179 -9.14 -21.58 6.07
CA LEU A 179 -9.76 -21.96 7.34
C LEU A 179 -11.09 -22.70 7.16
N THR A 180 -11.69 -22.63 5.98
CA THR A 180 -12.94 -23.34 5.68
C THR A 180 -12.59 -24.77 5.26
N PRO A 181 -13.07 -25.82 5.98
CA PRO A 181 -12.99 -27.18 5.48
C PRO A 181 -13.72 -27.21 4.13
N GLY A 182 -13.07 -27.74 3.09
CA GLY A 182 -13.67 -27.86 1.76
C GLY A 182 -15.02 -28.57 1.88
N THR A 183 -16.10 -27.84 1.56
CA THR A 183 -17.43 -28.41 1.33
C THR A 183 -17.43 -29.18 0.03
#